data_AF-A0A428SZG4-F1
#
_entry.id   AF-A0A428SZG4-F1
#
_cell.length_a   1.000
_cell.length_b   1.000
_cell.length_c   1.000
_cell.angle_alpha   90.00
_cell.angle_beta   90.00
_cell.angle_gamma   90.00
#
_symmetry.space_group_name_H-M   'P 1'
#
loop_
_entity.id
_entity.type
_entity.pdbx_description
1 polymer ?
#
loop_
_entity_poly.entity_id
_entity_poly.type
_entity_poly.pdbx_seq_one_letter_code
_entity_poly.pdbx_strand_id
1 'polypeptide(L)' 'MPTIVVRATYTEQNALETFFTDIFGWGTVTVFWKRGTFQCSIPRQLTDVEKEKLQHVVSTEGHY' A
#
# COMPACT_ATOMS: atom_id res chain seq x y z
N MET A 1 -0.57 -15.00 -6.07
CA MET A 1 -0.66 -13.56 -5.75
C MET A 1 0.27 -13.25 -4.59
N PRO A 2 1.31 -12.44 -4.80
CA PRO A 2 2.14 -11.95 -3.69
C PRO A 2 1.30 -11.09 -2.73
N THR A 3 1.56 -11.24 -1.44
CA THR A 3 0.98 -10.40 -0.38
C THR A 3 2.10 -9.59 0.24
N ILE A 4 1.93 -8.28 0.31
CA ILE A 4 2.84 -7.39 1.00
C ILE A 4 2.17 -6.91 2.29
N VAL A 5 2.96 -6.75 3.34
CA VAL A 5 2.50 -6.19 4.61
C VAL A 5 3.06 -4.80 4.73
N VAL A 6 2.18 -3.81 4.79
CA VAL A 6 2.52 -2.41 4.92
C VAL A 6 2.16 -1.96 6.33
N ARG A 7 3.16 -1.44 7.05
CA ARG A 7 2.95 -0.75 8.32
C ARG A 7 2.61 0.69 8.01
N ALA A 8 1.36 1.04 8.23
CA ALA A 8 0.79 2.35 7.97
C ALA A 8 -0.34 2.57 9.01
N THR A 9 -0.65 3.82 9.32
CA THR A 9 -1.78 4.21 10.18
C THR A 9 -3.10 4.14 9.42
N TYR A 10 -4.22 4.07 10.14
CA TYR A 10 -5.55 3.88 9.52
C TYR A 10 -5.92 4.97 8.49
N THR A 11 -5.41 6.20 8.66
CA THR A 11 -5.63 7.32 7.74
C THR A 11 -4.96 7.13 6.38
N GLU A 12 -3.97 6.24 6.30
CA GLU A 12 -3.21 5.96 5.08
C GLU A 12 -3.87 4.91 4.18
N GLN A 13 -4.99 4.30 4.59
CA GLN A 13 -5.69 3.29 3.78
C GLN A 13 -6.04 3.83 2.39
N ASN A 14 -6.64 5.02 2.34
CA ASN A 14 -7.08 5.63 1.08
C ASN A 14 -5.88 5.98 0.18
N ALA A 15 -4.75 6.41 0.78
CA ALA A 15 -3.52 6.69 0.06
C ALA A 15 -2.90 5.39 -0.52
N LEU A 16 -2.92 4.30 0.25
CA LEU A 16 -2.51 2.96 -0.19
C LEU A 16 -3.40 2.45 -1.34
N GLU A 17 -4.71 2.52 -1.19
CA GLU A 17 -5.66 2.08 -2.23
C GLU A 17 -5.50 2.90 -3.51
N THR A 18 -5.32 4.21 -3.40
CA THR A 18 -5.07 5.10 -4.54
C THR A 18 -3.75 4.75 -5.24
N PHE A 19 -2.67 4.60 -4.47
CA PHE A 19 -1.35 4.22 -4.98
C PHE A 19 -1.38 2.89 -5.74
N PHE A 20 -2.03 1.87 -5.16
CA PHE A 20 -2.12 0.58 -5.83
C PHE A 20 -3.06 0.59 -7.03
N THR A 21 -4.12 1.38 -6.99
CA THR A 21 -5.03 1.58 -8.13
C THR A 21 -4.32 2.26 -9.29
N ASP A 22 -3.44 3.24 -9.03
CA ASP A 22 -2.62 3.91 -10.05
C ASP A 22 -1.65 2.94 -10.74
N ILE A 23 -1.02 2.05 -9.97
CA ILE A 23 -0.01 1.11 -10.49
C ILE A 23 -0.65 -0.07 -11.24
N PHE A 24 -1.67 -0.68 -10.64
CA PHE A 24 -2.20 -1.96 -11.10
C PHE A 24 -3.58 -1.86 -11.75
N GLY A 25 -4.26 -0.72 -11.62
CA GLY A 25 -5.63 -0.52 -12.07
C GLY A 25 -6.66 -0.88 -11.00
N TRP A 26 -7.86 -0.34 -11.14
CA TRP A 26 -8.94 -0.52 -10.18
C TRP A 26 -9.38 -1.99 -10.10
N GLY A 27 -9.66 -2.47 -8.88
CA GLY A 27 -10.13 -3.83 -8.62
C GLY A 27 -9.06 -4.94 -8.73
N THR A 28 -7.80 -4.59 -8.99
CA THR A 28 -6.70 -5.57 -9.11
C THR A 28 -5.94 -5.81 -7.80
N VAL A 29 -6.06 -4.88 -6.86
CA VAL A 29 -5.41 -4.94 -5.55
C VAL A 29 -6.47 -4.98 -4.46
N THR A 30 -6.23 -5.84 -3.47
CA THR A 30 -7.07 -5.92 -2.28
C THR A 30 -6.24 -5.44 -1.09
N VAL A 31 -6.72 -4.39 -0.41
CA VAL A 31 -6.11 -3.86 0.81
C VAL A 31 -6.98 -4.25 1.99
N PHE A 32 -6.40 -4.89 3.00
CA PHE A 32 -7.12 -5.38 4.17
C PHE A 32 -6.33 -5.09 5.45
N TRP A 33 -6.96 -4.41 6.40
CA TRP A 33 -6.38 -4.14 7.71
C TRP A 33 -6.43 -5.39 8.59
N LYS A 34 -5.27 -5.80 9.13
CA LYS A 34 -5.15 -6.96 10.01
C LYS A 34 -4.10 -6.70 11.09
N ARG A 35 -4.52 -6.77 12.36
CA ARG A 35 -3.63 -6.66 13.54
C ARG A 35 -2.73 -5.40 13.55
N GLY A 36 -3.26 -4.26 13.13
CA GLY A 36 -2.51 -2.98 13.16
C GLY A 36 -1.60 -2.75 11.95
N THR A 37 -1.75 -3.54 10.89
CA THR A 37 -1.06 -3.34 9.61
C THR A 37 -2.01 -3.53 8.44
N PHE A 38 -1.70 -2.95 7.29
CA PHE A 38 -2.38 -3.27 6.04
C PHE A 38 -1.70 -4.42 5.35
N GLN A 39 -2.43 -5.49 5.07
CA GLN A 39 -2.02 -6.50 4.13
C GLN A 39 -2.60 -6.16 2.76
N CYS A 40 -1.74 -6.10 1.75
CA CYS A 40 -2.14 -5.78 0.38
C CYS A 40 -1.82 -7.00 -0.50
N SER A 41 -2.84 -7.57 -1.14
CA SER A 41 -2.67 -8.57 -2.19
C SER A 41 -2.57 -7.88 -3.54
N ILE A 42 -1.41 -8.00 -4.16
CA ILE A 42 -1.08 -7.35 -5.44
C ILE A 42 -0.87 -8.40 -6.54
N PRO A 43 -1.16 -8.09 -7.81
CA PRO A 43 -1.09 -9.07 -8.90
C PRO A 43 0.34 -9.47 -9.27
N ARG A 44 1.31 -8.56 -9.10
CA ARG A 44 2.75 -8.80 -9.27
C ARG A 44 3.55 -8.14 -8.15
N GLN A 45 4.83 -8.49 -8.02
CA GLN A 45 5.72 -7.79 -7.09
C GLN A 45 5.92 -6.33 -7.50
N LEU A 46 6.14 -5.47 -6.49
CA LEU A 46 6.57 -4.10 -6.70
C LEU A 46 8.03 -4.10 -7.17
N THR A 47 8.30 -3.25 -8.16
CA THR A 47 9.65 -2.85 -8.56
C THR A 47 10.28 -1.99 -7.46
N ASP A 48 11.60 -1.85 -7.48
CA ASP A 48 12.30 -1.10 -6.44
C ASP A 48 11.88 0.37 -6.40
N VAL A 49 11.61 0.98 -7.55
CA VAL A 49 11.07 2.35 -7.65
C VAL A 49 9.67 2.47 -7.02
N GLU A 50 8.81 1.46 -7.21
CA GLU A 50 7.48 1.44 -6.61
C GLU A 50 7.56 1.21 -5.09
N LYS A 51 8.52 0.43 -4.61
CA LYS A 51 8.75 0.25 -3.16
C LYS A 51 9.20 1.56 -2.50
N GLU A 52 10.11 2.30 -3.14
CA GLU A 52 10.55 3.61 -2.64
C GLU A 52 9.38 4.58 -2.56
N LYS A 53 8.58 4.69 -3.64
CA LYS A 53 7.38 5.54 -3.64
C LYS A 53 6.38 5.12 -2.55
N LEU A 54 6.15 3.83 -2.36
CA LEU A 54 5.27 3.32 -1.31
C LEU A 54 5.76 3.74 0.07
N GLN A 55 7.07 3.68 0.34
CA GLN A 55 7.65 4.15 1.60
C GLN A 55 7.40 5.65 1.82
N HIS A 56 7.50 6.47 0.78
CA HIS A 56 7.17 7.89 0.87
C HIS A 56 5.68 8.11 1.17
N VAL A 57 4.77 7.37 0.52
CA VAL A 57 3.32 7.49 0.76
C VAL A 57 2.97 7.20 2.22
N VAL A 58 3.56 6.17 2.83
CA VAL A 58 3.26 5.79 4.23
C VAL A 58 4.05 6.57 5.28
N SER A 59 5.20 7.14 4.92
CA SER A 59 6.02 7.91 5.87
C SER A 59 5.61 9.37 6.00
N THR A 60 4.81 9.90 5.05
CA THR A 60 4.48 11.33 5.00
C THR A 60 3.51 11.76 6.11
N GLU A 61 2.65 10.86 6.60
CA GLU A 61 1.63 11.18 7.62
C GLU A 61 2.08 10.82 9.05
N GLY A 62 3.39 10.87 9.33
CA GLY A 62 3.98 10.63 10.66
C GLY A 62 4.55 11.88 11.35
N HIS A 63 4.42 13.05 10.74
CA HIS A 63 4.90 14.33 11.29
C HIS A 63 3.75 15.34 11.41
N TYR A 64 2.96 15.21 12.46
CA TYR A 64 2.26 16.35 13.06
C TYR A 64 2.19 16.19 14.58
#